data_AF-A0A850NUJ3-F1
#
_entry.id   AF-A0A850NUJ3-F1
#
_cell.length_a   1.000
_cell.length_b   1.000
_cell.length_c   1.000
_cell.angle_alpha   90.00
_cell.angle_beta   90.00
_cell.angle_gamma   90.00
#
_symmetry.space_group_name_H-M   'P 1'
#
loop_
_entity.id
_entity.type
_entity.pdbx_description
1 polymer ?
#
loop_
_entity_poly.entity_id
_entity_poly.type
_entity_poly.pdbx_seq_one_letter_code
_entity_poly.pdbx_strand_id
1 'polypeptide(L)'
;PPMIVATAQMTAGAAVIAPFALVIDHPWTLPVPGAEVWAALLGIALLGSALAYIIFFSLIARVGATNTMLVTFLSPLSALLLGWLLLGEHLPGRTWIGVAFIALGLLCVEGLLPRALARLRARRR
;
A
#
# COMPACT_ATOMS: atom_id res chain seq x y z
N PRO A 1 -14.58 15.61 -7.94
CA PRO A 1 -13.09 15.48 -7.90
C PRO A 1 -12.67 14.23 -7.12
N PRO A 2 -11.61 13.51 -7.54
CA PRO A 2 -11.18 12.25 -6.91
C PRO A 2 -10.97 12.33 -5.40
N MET A 3 -10.46 13.47 -4.89
CA MET A 3 -10.28 13.67 -3.45
C MET A 3 -11.59 13.65 -2.66
N ILE A 4 -12.69 14.21 -3.20
CA ILE A 4 -13.99 14.21 -2.51
C ILE A 4 -14.52 12.78 -2.35
N VAL A 5 -14.34 11.94 -3.36
CA VAL A 5 -14.75 10.53 -3.32
C VAL A 5 -13.94 9.77 -2.27
N ALA A 6 -12.63 10.00 -2.21
CA ALA A 6 -11.78 9.38 -1.19
C ALA A 6 -12.16 9.79 0.23
N THR A 7 -12.41 11.09 0.46
CA THR A 7 -12.88 11.58 1.76
C THR A 7 -14.22 10.94 2.12
N ALA A 8 -15.19 10.94 1.20
CA ALA A 8 -16.49 10.32 1.44
C ALA A 8 -16.38 8.82 1.73
N GLN A 9 -15.52 8.09 1.01
CA GLN A 9 -15.28 6.67 1.24
C GLN A 9 -14.67 6.41 2.63
N MET A 10 -13.65 7.19 3.03
CA MET A 10 -13.01 7.03 4.34
C MET A 10 -13.98 7.39 5.47
N THR A 11 -14.75 8.47 5.33
CA THR A 11 -15.75 8.87 6.33
C THR A 11 -16.89 7.87 6.44
N ALA A 12 -17.38 7.35 5.30
CA ALA A 12 -18.41 6.31 5.29
C ALA A 12 -17.90 5.02 5.95
N GLY A 13 -16.67 4.58 5.61
CA GLY A 13 -16.05 3.42 6.25
C GLY A 13 -15.89 3.59 7.76
N ALA A 14 -15.43 4.77 8.20
CA ALA A 14 -15.33 5.09 9.63
C ALA A 14 -16.71 5.08 10.31
N ALA A 15 -17.73 5.67 9.68
CA ALA A 15 -19.09 5.69 10.21
C ALA A 15 -19.70 4.29 10.32
N VAL A 16 -19.40 3.41 9.36
CA VAL A 16 -19.85 2.01 9.38
C VAL A 16 -19.16 1.21 10.48
N ILE A 17 -17.84 1.38 10.68
CA ILE A 17 -17.08 0.63 11.68
C ILE A 17 -17.33 1.15 13.11
N ALA A 18 -17.57 2.46 13.27
CA ALA A 18 -17.79 3.10 14.57
C ALA A 18 -18.79 2.37 15.50
N PRO A 19 -20.02 2.00 15.09
CA PRO A 19 -20.95 1.29 15.97
C PRO A 19 -20.42 -0.09 16.40
N PHE A 20 -19.71 -0.82 15.53
CA PHE A 20 -19.12 -2.10 15.90
C PHE A 20 -17.99 -1.92 16.90
N ALA A 21 -17.12 -0.93 16.71
CA ALA A 21 -16.05 -0.62 17.66
C ALA A 21 -16.62 -0.22 19.03
N LEU A 22 -17.71 0.54 19.08
CA LEU A 22 -18.37 0.91 20.34
C LEU A 22 -18.99 -0.31 21.04
N VAL A 23 -19.61 -1.23 20.31
CA VAL A 23 -20.30 -2.40 20.88
C VAL A 23 -19.33 -3.55 21.23
N ILE A 24 -18.20 -3.68 20.55
CA ILE A 24 -17.27 -4.80 20.75
C ILE A 24 -16.13 -4.40 21.71
N ASP A 25 -15.46 -3.28 21.44
CA ASP A 25 -14.22 -2.93 22.14
C ASP A 25 -14.46 -2.10 23.41
N HIS A 26 -15.66 -1.55 23.59
CA HIS A 26 -16.06 -0.74 24.74
C HIS A 26 -14.98 0.29 25.13
N PRO A 27 -14.63 1.23 24.24
CA PRO A 27 -13.43 2.06 24.38
C PRO A 27 -13.39 2.92 25.65
N TRP A 28 -14.55 3.19 26.26
CA TRP A 28 -14.66 3.89 27.55
C TRP A 28 -14.16 3.07 28.75
N THR A 29 -13.95 1.76 28.59
CA THR A 29 -13.37 0.87 29.61
C THR A 29 -11.85 0.73 29.48
N LEU A 30 -11.28 1.20 28.37
CA LEU A 30 -9.86 1.12 28.08
C LEU A 30 -9.11 2.31 28.69
N PRO A 31 -7.84 2.12 29.09
CA PRO A 31 -7.00 3.23 29.54
C PRO A 31 -6.81 4.25 28.41
N VAL A 32 -6.81 5.54 28.79
CA VAL A 32 -6.61 6.62 27.82
C VAL A 32 -5.24 6.45 27.15
N PRO A 33 -5.17 6.44 25.80
CA PRO A 33 -3.90 6.26 25.11
C PRO A 33 -2.91 7.37 25.44
N GLY A 34 -1.65 6.99 25.63
CA GLY A 34 -0.56 7.96 25.83
C GLY A 34 -0.29 8.82 24.60
N ALA A 35 0.47 9.90 24.78
CA ALA A 35 0.82 10.83 23.70
C ALA A 35 1.55 10.15 22.53
N GLU A 36 2.33 9.10 22.80
CA GLU A 36 3.01 8.30 21.78
C GLU A 36 2.04 7.58 20.83
N VAL A 37 0.96 7.01 21.38
CA VAL A 37 -0.07 6.33 20.57
C VAL A 37 -0.79 7.33 19.68
N TRP A 38 -1.14 8.49 20.21
CA TRP A 38 -1.74 9.57 19.42
C TRP A 38 -0.79 10.08 18.33
N ALA A 39 0.51 10.23 18.63
CA ALA A 39 1.51 10.63 17.65
C ALA A 39 1.66 9.58 16.53
N ALA A 40 1.69 8.29 16.87
CA ALA A 40 1.71 7.20 15.90
C ALA A 40 0.45 7.17 15.02
N LEU A 41 -0.73 7.34 15.63
CA LEU A 41 -2.02 7.44 14.93
C LEU A 41 -2.04 8.64 13.96
N LEU A 42 -1.58 9.80 14.39
CA LEU A 42 -1.46 10.98 13.52
C LEU A 42 -0.44 10.75 12.41
N GLY A 43 0.69 10.13 12.71
CA GLY A 43 1.71 9.77 11.73
C GLY A 43 1.16 8.89 10.61
N ILE A 44 0.46 7.81 10.96
CA ILE A 44 -0.12 6.90 9.96
C ILE A 44 -1.30 7.51 9.21
N ALA A 45 -2.14 8.32 9.88
CA ALA A 45 -3.26 8.99 9.25
C ALA A 45 -2.82 10.09 8.27
N LEU A 46 -1.82 10.89 8.64
CA LEU A 46 -1.36 12.01 7.81
C LEU A 46 -0.37 11.56 6.74
N LEU A 47 0.70 10.83 7.11
CA LEU A 47 1.76 10.44 6.19
C LEU A 47 1.38 9.17 5.41
N GLY A 48 0.91 8.15 6.13
CA GLY A 48 0.56 6.85 5.54
C GLY A 48 -0.70 6.87 4.69
N SER A 49 -1.65 7.76 5.00
CA SER A 49 -2.97 7.79 4.34
C SER A 49 -3.22 9.08 3.57
N ALA A 50 -3.33 10.24 4.24
CA ALA A 50 -3.73 11.48 3.58
C ALA A 50 -2.72 11.91 2.50
N LEU A 51 -1.44 12.00 2.84
CA LEU A 51 -0.37 12.35 1.90
C LEU A 51 -0.25 11.30 0.78
N ALA A 52 -0.31 10.02 1.13
CA ALA A 52 -0.27 8.93 0.16
C ALA A 52 -1.41 9.03 -0.87
N TYR A 53 -2.64 9.29 -0.43
CA TYR A 53 -3.77 9.51 -1.34
C TYR A 53 -3.61 10.75 -2.22
N ILE A 54 -3.11 11.86 -1.67
CA ILE A 54 -2.84 13.07 -2.46
C ILE A 54 -1.83 12.77 -3.57
N ILE A 55 -0.74 12.08 -3.24
CA ILE A 55 0.27 11.66 -4.23
C ILE A 55 -0.36 10.71 -5.25
N PHE A 56 -1.13 9.71 -4.81
CA PHE A 56 -1.80 8.74 -5.67
C PHE A 56 -2.73 9.41 -6.68
N PHE A 57 -3.65 10.28 -6.23
CA PHE A 57 -4.55 10.99 -7.13
C PHE A 57 -3.81 11.99 -8.02
N SER A 58 -2.73 12.61 -7.54
CA SER A 58 -1.87 13.46 -8.36
C SER A 58 -1.17 12.67 -9.46
N LEU A 59 -0.76 11.43 -9.18
CA LEU A 59 -0.13 10.54 -10.15
C LEU A 59 -1.12 10.12 -11.23
N ILE A 60 -2.35 9.76 -10.84
CA ILE A 60 -3.44 9.45 -11.78
C ILE A 60 -3.66 10.60 -12.76
N ALA A 61 -3.71 11.84 -12.23
CA ALA A 61 -3.94 13.02 -13.04
C ALA A 61 -2.79 13.32 -14.03
N ARG A 62 -1.55 12.93 -13.72
CA ARG A 62 -0.36 13.24 -14.52
C ARG A 62 0.02 12.14 -15.52
N VAL A 63 -0.05 10.87 -15.12
CA VAL A 63 0.52 9.73 -15.85
C VAL A 63 -0.58 8.75 -16.34
N GLY A 64 -1.84 9.00 -15.96
CA GLY A 64 -2.99 8.18 -16.30
C GLY A 64 -3.17 6.97 -15.37
N ALA A 65 -4.41 6.45 -15.32
CA ALA A 65 -4.78 5.35 -14.43
C ALA A 65 -3.97 4.06 -14.68
N THR A 66 -3.66 3.76 -15.95
CA THR A 66 -2.95 2.53 -16.34
C THR A 66 -1.54 2.47 -15.77
N ASN A 67 -0.76 3.55 -15.82
CA ASN A 67 0.58 3.59 -15.24
C ASN A 67 0.56 3.72 -13.71
N THR A 68 -0.53 4.24 -13.14
CA THR A 68 -0.65 4.33 -11.67
C THR A 68 -0.83 2.96 -11.02
N MET A 69 -1.38 1.97 -11.74
CA MET A 69 -1.49 0.59 -11.22
C MET A 69 -0.13 -0.01 -10.85
N LEU A 70 0.98 0.45 -11.46
CA LEU A 70 2.33 0.03 -11.10
C LEU A 70 2.67 0.34 -9.64
N VAL A 71 2.19 1.46 -9.13
CA VAL A 71 2.38 1.86 -7.73
C VAL A 71 1.66 0.89 -6.79
N THR A 72 0.46 0.44 -7.17
CA THR A 72 -0.30 -0.54 -6.39
C THR A 72 0.42 -1.89 -6.32
N PHE A 73 1.08 -2.31 -7.41
CA PHE A 73 1.88 -3.54 -7.41
C PHE A 73 3.23 -3.40 -6.71
N LEU A 74 3.79 -2.19 -6.69
CA LEU A 74 5.03 -1.91 -5.96
C LEU A 74 4.80 -1.86 -4.44
N SER A 75 3.58 -1.51 -4.01
CA SER A 75 3.18 -1.42 -2.60
C SER A 75 3.62 -2.60 -1.72
N PRO A 76 3.35 -3.88 -2.05
CA PRO A 76 3.80 -5.01 -1.22
C PRO A 76 5.33 -5.13 -1.12
N LEU A 77 6.07 -4.80 -2.18
CA LEU A 77 7.53 -4.80 -2.16
C LEU A 77 8.08 -3.67 -1.29
N SER A 78 7.51 -2.47 -1.41
CA SER A 78 7.87 -1.32 -0.57
C SER A 78 7.57 -1.58 0.90
N ALA A 79 6.39 -2.15 1.22
CA ALA A 79 6.02 -2.49 2.59
C ALA A 79 7.01 -3.50 3.21
N LEU A 80 7.38 -4.55 2.46
CA LEU A 80 8.34 -5.54 2.93
C LEU A 80 9.74 -4.97 3.16
N LEU A 81 10.21 -4.13 2.23
CA LEU A 81 11.50 -3.45 2.35
C LEU A 81 11.53 -2.51 3.56
N LEU A 82 10.47 -1.76 3.79
CA LEU A 82 10.36 -0.86 4.94
C LEU A 82 10.23 -1.64 6.25
N GLY A 83 9.51 -2.76 6.29
CA GLY A 83 9.45 -3.65 7.46
C GLY A 83 10.81 -4.24 7.83
N TRP A 84 11.56 -4.70 6.83
CA TRP A 84 12.93 -5.18 7.05
C TRP A 84 13.89 -4.07 7.48
N LEU A 85 13.87 -2.91 6.82
CA LEU A 85 14.85 -1.85 7.03
C LEU A 85 14.56 -0.98 8.25
N LEU A 86 13.29 -0.60 8.48
CA LEU A 86 12.89 0.30 9.55
C LEU A 86 12.46 -0.42 10.82
N LEU A 87 11.75 -1.55 10.69
CA LEU A 87 11.28 -2.34 11.84
C LEU A 87 12.27 -3.44 12.24
N GLY A 88 13.28 -3.74 11.41
CA GLY A 88 14.27 -4.79 11.67
C GLY A 88 13.69 -6.21 11.59
N GLU A 89 12.57 -6.39 10.87
CA GLU A 89 11.92 -7.69 10.75
C GLU A 89 12.83 -8.71 10.07
N HIS A 90 13.08 -9.86 10.71
CA HIS A 90 13.87 -10.91 10.10
C HIS A 90 13.06 -11.65 9.05
N LEU A 91 13.38 -11.43 7.78
CA LEU A 91 12.74 -12.09 6.64
C LEU A 91 13.29 -13.52 6.48
N PRO A 92 12.51 -14.58 6.77
CA PRO A 92 12.97 -15.94 6.54
C PRO A 92 13.21 -16.18 5.04
N GLY A 93 14.08 -17.14 4.70
CA GLY A 93 14.41 -17.48 3.30
C GLY A 93 13.20 -17.72 2.40
N ARG A 94 12.09 -18.21 2.97
CA ARG A 94 10.82 -18.46 2.27
C ARG A 94 10.13 -17.17 1.81
N THR A 95 10.33 -16.06 2.50
CA THR A 95 9.76 -14.76 2.12
C THR A 95 10.34 -14.25 0.80
N TRP A 96 11.62 -14.53 0.53
CA TRP A 96 12.25 -14.21 -0.76
C TRP A 96 11.62 -14.95 -1.94
N ILE A 97 11.09 -16.15 -1.71
CA ILE A 97 10.31 -16.87 -2.72
C ILE A 97 9.03 -16.09 -3.03
N GLY A 98 8.30 -15.66 -2.00
CA GLY A 98 7.11 -14.80 -2.17
C GLY A 98 7.42 -13.50 -2.92
N VAL A 99 8.52 -12.83 -2.58
CA VAL A 99 9.00 -11.64 -3.29
C VAL A 99 9.26 -11.91 -4.77
N ALA A 100 9.92 -13.03 -5.09
CA ALA A 100 10.15 -13.43 -6.47
C ALA A 100 8.84 -13.69 -7.23
N PHE A 101 7.85 -14.32 -6.60
CA PHE A 101 6.53 -14.52 -7.21
C PHE A 101 5.79 -13.20 -7.47
N ILE A 102 5.82 -12.26 -6.52
CA ILE A 102 5.22 -10.92 -6.68
C ILE A 102 5.91 -10.17 -7.82
N ALA A 103 7.24 -10.18 -7.85
CA ALA A 103 8.03 -9.53 -8.91
C ALA A 103 7.74 -10.13 -10.29
N LEU A 104 7.64 -11.46 -10.39
CA LEU A 104 7.27 -12.15 -11.64
C LEU A 104 5.85 -11.80 -12.09
N GLY A 105 4.89 -11.79 -11.16
CA GLY A 105 3.51 -11.37 -11.44
C GLY A 105 3.45 -9.95 -11.99
N LEU A 106 4.19 -9.02 -11.38
CA LEU A 106 4.29 -7.64 -11.83
C LEU A 106 4.87 -7.53 -13.25
N LEU A 107 5.99 -8.22 -13.52
CA LEU A 107 6.61 -8.24 -14.85
C LEU A 107 5.69 -8.82 -15.94
N CYS A 108 4.83 -9.78 -15.58
CA CYS A 108 3.81 -10.32 -16.47
C CYS A 108 2.70 -9.30 -16.77
N VAL A 109 2.18 -8.63 -15.74
CA VAL A 109 1.12 -7.61 -15.87
C VAL A 109 1.61 -6.40 -16.68
N GLU A 110 2.86 -5.98 -16.51
CA GLU A 110 3.46 -4.89 -17.29
C GLU A 110 3.75 -5.27 -18.76
N GLY A 111 3.65 -6.55 -19.14
CA GLY A 111 4.04 -7.02 -20.47
C GLY A 111 5.55 -6.92 -20.74
N LEU A 112 6.36 -6.64 -19.70
CA LEU A 112 7.82 -6.60 -19.76
C LEU A 112 8.41 -8.00 -19.97
N LEU A 113 7.82 -9.04 -19.38
CA LEU A 113 8.27 -10.43 -19.55
C LEU A 113 8.19 -10.91 -21.01
N PRO A 114 7.06 -10.75 -21.73
CA PRO A 114 7.00 -11.10 -23.16
C PRO A 114 7.99 -10.30 -24.02
N ARG A 115 8.19 -9.01 -23.70
CA ARG A 115 9.15 -8.13 -24.42
C ARG A 115 10.60 -8.53 -24.17
N ALA A 116 10.97 -8.88 -22.94
CA ALA A 116 12.30 -9.34 -22.57
C ALA A 116 12.62 -10.71 -23.19
N LEU A 117 11.66 -11.64 -23.17
CA LEU A 117 11.80 -12.96 -23.81
C LEU A 117 11.90 -12.85 -25.33
N ALA A 118 11.15 -11.94 -25.96
CA ALA A 118 11.28 -11.65 -27.39
C ALA A 118 12.66 -11.07 -27.74
N ARG A 119 13.21 -10.17 -26.92
CA ARG A 119 14.56 -9.61 -27.10
C ARG A 119 15.66 -10.65 -26.92
N LEU A 120 15.53 -11.56 -25.95
CA LEU A 120 16.48 -12.65 -25.74
C LEU A 120 16.45 -13.67 -26.89
N ARG A 121 15.28 -13.95 -27.47
CA ARG A 121 15.16 -14.76 -28.70
C ARG A 121 15.76 -14.07 -29.91
N ALA A 122 15.62 -12.75 -30.04
CA ALA A 122 16.22 -11.98 -31.14
C ALA A 122 17.75 -11.87 -31.06
N ARG A 123 18.34 -11.98 -29.86
CA ARG A 123 19.81 -12.01 -29.65
C ARG A 123 20.45 -13.39 -29.87
N ARG A 124 19.65 -14.46 -29.99
CA ARG A 124 20.11 -15.84 -30.22
C ARG A 124 20.00 -16.28 -31.69
N ARG A 125 19.49 -15.43 -32.58
CA ARG A 125 19.56 -15.55 -34.04
C ARG A 125 20.56 -14.54 -34.57
#